data_AF-A0A7R9E4Y8-F1
#
_entry.id   AF-A0A7R9E4Y8-F1
#
_cell.length_a   1.000
_cell.length_b   1.000
_cell.length_c   1.000
_cell.angle_alpha   90.00
_cell.angle_beta   90.00
_cell.angle_gamma   90.00
#
_symmetry.space_group_name_H-M   'P 1'
#
loop_
_entity.id
_entity.type
_entity.pdbx_description
1 polymer ?
#
loop_
_entity_poly.entity_id
_entity_poly.type
_entity_poly.pdbx_seq_one_letter_code
_entity_poly.pdbx_strand_id
1 'polypeptide(L)'
;MGRKSKAPPIPQEDRRICRSICLCQLTVVMSCVALVYLTVAIYMPSHRAFQSGIEPEPVMCQTVASKLQTSYCDWASCGEWCLTKTAGFCPQIHVTVRRNGTDIVMENCLPLTSAVISCPQVYPGALKKYNCNNGTECESLTGVFNCSLGHCANMSEMYQCHHKADGITVNSERDNMKLNGFFECDKATCIKIKHPFVCDRLCPKISTLDVNTYLLYEDNVYTGNCERTLAFNRANGTSVGSPVNATEIWQNKNSTEVLMASCLSVKIEDSSIKAIDCINGTIQNRTNFPKLFMNFTTMWSLYENSTILVDTKQNFLPAQSDLTIYNWSRLYINLEACVNTLQGECKLFQNTHGRGGENHTMPSRFHCYYDKKDPFFVVARFDLRKTWRELMVAALVPSLLFLVSTTTLCIITRSVTVGDDARMRCKYCSGGRQVVHDACAGDTTEDEDGPDSATRALAP
;
A
#
# COMPACT_ATOMS: atom_id res chain seq x y z
N MET A 1 -2.10 10.31 -88.90
CA MET A 1 -2.49 10.91 -87.60
C MET A 1 -2.23 9.90 -86.49
N GLY A 2 -1.18 10.09 -85.69
CA GLY A 2 -0.97 9.31 -84.47
C GLY A 2 -0.82 10.27 -83.31
N ARG A 3 -1.86 10.43 -82.48
CA ARG A 3 -1.81 11.25 -81.26
C ARG A 3 -0.85 10.57 -80.27
N LYS A 4 0.34 11.14 -80.08
CA LYS A 4 1.19 10.82 -78.93
C LYS A 4 0.49 11.34 -77.67
N SER A 5 -0.10 10.43 -76.90
CA SER A 5 -0.47 10.69 -75.51
C SER A 5 0.82 11.01 -74.73
N LYS A 6 1.04 12.28 -74.41
CA LYS A 6 2.03 12.66 -73.39
C LYS A 6 1.41 12.34 -72.04
N ALA A 7 1.89 11.28 -71.39
CA ALA A 7 1.61 11.07 -69.98
C ALA A 7 2.08 12.31 -69.19
N PRO A 8 1.28 12.82 -68.24
CA PRO A 8 1.70 13.96 -67.44
C PRO A 8 2.97 13.57 -66.65
N PRO A 9 4.02 14.42 -66.64
CA PRO A 9 5.19 14.15 -65.84
C PRO A 9 4.78 14.26 -64.38
N ILE A 10 4.67 13.13 -63.68
CA ILE A 10 4.54 13.11 -62.22
C ILE A 10 5.91 13.61 -61.71
N PRO A 11 5.99 14.82 -61.12
CA PRO A 11 7.27 15.32 -60.64
C PRO A 11 7.75 14.41 -59.50
N GLN A 12 8.98 13.88 -59.60
CA GLN A 12 9.65 13.25 -58.47
C GLN A 12 9.91 14.33 -57.42
N GLU A 13 9.04 14.37 -56.42
CA GLU A 13 9.14 15.24 -55.26
C GLU A 13 10.29 14.81 -54.36
N ASP A 14 10.98 15.77 -53.75
CA ASP A 14 12.12 15.50 -52.87
C ASP A 14 11.63 14.89 -51.55
N ARG A 15 11.51 13.55 -51.52
CA ARG A 15 10.87 12.77 -50.45
C ARG A 15 11.41 13.10 -49.05
N ARG A 16 12.65 13.58 -48.95
CA ARG A 16 13.29 14.00 -47.70
C ARG A 16 12.71 15.30 -47.14
N ILE A 17 12.49 16.31 -47.99
CA ILE A 17 11.92 17.61 -47.59
C ILE A 17 10.45 17.43 -47.18
N CYS A 18 9.67 16.72 -48.00
CA CYS A 18 8.26 16.44 -47.73
C CYS A 18 8.10 15.62 -46.42
N ARG A 19 8.95 14.59 -46.21
CA ARG A 19 8.96 13.83 -44.95
C ARG A 19 9.32 14.71 -43.75
N SER A 20 10.31 15.59 -43.88
CA SER A 20 10.71 16.50 -42.79
C SER A 20 9.59 17.49 -42.43
N ILE A 21 8.94 18.10 -43.43
CA ILE A 21 7.80 19.00 -43.21
C ILE A 21 6.67 18.27 -42.50
N CYS A 22 6.30 17.08 -42.99
CA CYS A 22 5.23 16.26 -42.40
C CYS A 22 5.54 15.88 -40.94
N LEU A 23 6.76 15.42 -40.65
CA LEU A 23 7.17 15.08 -39.27
C LEU A 23 7.17 16.31 -38.35
N CYS A 24 7.66 17.46 -38.82
CA CYS A 24 7.65 18.69 -38.03
C CYS A 24 6.23 19.20 -37.78
N GLN A 25 5.35 19.16 -38.78
CA GLN A 25 3.94 19.51 -38.61
C GLN A 25 3.23 18.58 -37.63
N LEU A 26 3.42 17.27 -37.76
CA LEU A 26 2.84 16.28 -36.86
C LEU A 26 3.33 16.50 -35.41
N THR A 27 4.64 16.71 -35.21
CA THR A 27 5.20 16.94 -33.87
C THR A 27 4.72 18.26 -33.25
N VAL A 28 4.52 19.33 -34.03
CA VAL A 28 3.90 20.57 -33.54
C VAL A 28 2.47 20.30 -33.07
N VAL A 29 1.65 19.65 -33.89
CA VAL A 29 0.26 19.34 -33.53
C VAL A 29 0.19 18.46 -32.28
N MET A 30 0.98 17.38 -32.25
CA MET A 30 1.02 16.47 -31.09
C MET A 30 1.53 17.16 -29.83
N SER A 31 2.52 18.07 -29.93
CA SER A 31 3.04 18.81 -28.78
C SER A 31 2.02 19.81 -28.25
N CYS A 32 1.28 20.52 -29.12
CA CYS A 32 0.19 21.40 -28.70
C CYS A 32 -0.91 20.64 -27.96
N VAL A 33 -1.36 19.52 -28.54
CA VAL A 33 -2.37 18.67 -27.92
C VAL A 33 -1.87 18.15 -26.57
N ALA A 34 -0.62 17.67 -26.51
CA ALA A 34 -0.01 17.20 -25.27
C ALA A 34 -0.01 18.28 -24.19
N LEU A 35 0.41 19.52 -24.49
CA LEU A 35 0.43 20.61 -23.50
C LEU A 35 -0.96 20.90 -22.92
N VAL A 36 -2.00 20.90 -23.74
CA VAL A 36 -3.39 21.11 -23.27
C VAL A 36 -3.82 20.00 -22.31
N TYR A 37 -3.61 18.73 -22.68
CA TYR A 37 -3.97 17.60 -21.82
C TYR A 37 -3.15 17.55 -20.53
N LEU A 38 -1.84 17.80 -20.61
CA LEU A 38 -0.94 17.78 -19.46
C LEU A 38 -1.24 18.91 -18.47
N THR A 39 -1.87 20.01 -18.93
CA THR A 39 -2.34 21.07 -18.04
C THR A 39 -3.37 20.54 -17.03
N VAL A 40 -4.35 19.75 -17.50
CA VAL A 40 -5.38 19.17 -16.63
C VAL A 40 -4.86 17.96 -15.87
N ALA A 41 -4.09 17.10 -16.55
CA ALA A 41 -3.67 15.82 -15.98
C ALA A 41 -2.49 15.94 -14.98
N ILE A 42 -1.60 16.92 -15.16
CA ILE A 42 -0.35 17.01 -14.37
C ILE A 42 -0.22 18.38 -13.70
N TYR A 43 -0.38 19.48 -14.44
CA TYR A 43 -0.16 20.82 -13.86
C TYR A 43 -1.17 21.15 -12.75
N MET A 44 -2.48 20.95 -12.98
CA MET A 44 -3.50 21.23 -11.97
C MET A 44 -3.30 20.42 -10.66
N PRO A 45 -3.13 19.07 -10.69
CA PRO A 45 -2.84 18.29 -9.48
C PRO A 45 -1.52 18.70 -8.82
N SER A 46 -0.47 18.96 -9.61
CA SER A 46 0.83 19.38 -9.06
C SER A 46 0.72 20.72 -8.35
N HIS A 47 0.02 21.68 -8.94
CA HIS A 47 -0.19 23.00 -8.35
C HIS A 47 -0.90 22.90 -7.00
N ARG A 48 -1.97 22.08 -6.91
CA ARG A 48 -2.66 21.79 -5.64
C ARG A 48 -1.73 21.14 -4.63
N ALA A 49 -0.87 20.20 -5.05
CA ALA A 49 0.09 19.56 -4.16
C ALA A 49 1.09 20.55 -3.57
N PHE A 50 1.64 21.47 -4.37
CA PHE A 50 2.54 22.53 -3.88
C PHE A 50 1.84 23.54 -2.97
N GLN A 51 0.55 23.82 -3.19
CA GLN A 51 -0.24 24.74 -2.36
C GLN A 51 -0.88 24.10 -1.13
N SER A 52 -0.83 22.77 -1.03
CA SER A 52 -1.50 22.02 0.05
C SER A 52 -0.95 22.29 1.45
N GLY A 53 0.26 22.85 1.58
CA GLY A 53 0.87 23.12 2.88
C GLY A 53 1.29 21.88 3.68
N ILE A 54 1.13 20.69 3.10
CA ILE A 54 1.48 19.41 3.73
C ILE A 54 3.01 19.32 3.90
N GLU A 55 3.43 18.90 5.07
CA GLU A 55 4.85 18.65 5.36
C GLU A 55 5.34 17.43 4.56
N PRO A 56 6.47 17.53 3.82
CA PRO A 56 7.04 16.41 3.07
C PRO A 56 7.72 15.36 3.96
N GLU A 57 7.98 15.65 5.23
CA GLU A 57 8.50 14.68 6.18
C GLU A 57 7.34 13.87 6.78
N PRO A 58 7.35 12.53 6.64
CA PRO A 58 6.27 11.71 7.17
C PRO A 58 6.30 11.68 8.70
N VAL A 59 5.10 11.58 9.27
CA VAL A 59 4.87 11.31 10.69
C VAL A 59 4.13 9.98 10.84
N MET A 60 3.92 9.53 12.06
CA MET A 60 3.20 8.29 12.33
C MET A 60 1.72 8.54 12.49
N CYS A 61 0.91 7.89 11.66
CA CYS A 61 -0.52 7.79 11.85
C CYS A 61 -0.88 6.46 12.49
N GLN A 62 -1.89 6.49 13.34
CA GLN A 62 -2.50 5.30 13.92
C GLN A 62 -4.02 5.36 13.73
N THR A 63 -4.60 4.29 13.23
CA THR A 63 -6.04 4.21 13.02
C THR A 63 -6.78 4.11 14.35
N VAL A 64 -7.75 5.01 14.56
CA VAL A 64 -8.58 5.05 15.77
C VAL A 64 -9.97 4.51 15.52
N ALA A 65 -10.49 4.71 14.31
CA ALA A 65 -11.80 4.22 13.93
C ALA A 65 -11.84 3.99 12.43
N SER A 66 -12.57 2.96 12.03
CA SER A 66 -12.77 2.63 10.64
C SER A 66 -14.21 2.16 10.45
N LYS A 67 -14.92 2.79 9.53
CA LYS A 67 -16.29 2.43 9.19
C LYS A 67 -16.38 2.19 7.71
N LEU A 68 -17.06 1.11 7.32
CA LEU A 68 -17.42 0.87 5.93
C LEU A 68 -18.89 1.20 5.77
N GLN A 69 -19.19 2.33 5.15
CA GLN A 69 -20.55 2.77 4.92
C GLN A 69 -21.02 2.30 3.53
N THR A 70 -22.18 1.67 3.48
CA THR A 70 -22.72 1.00 2.28
C THR A 70 -23.70 1.85 1.47
N SER A 71 -24.15 3.00 1.99
CA SER A 71 -25.06 3.94 1.31
C SER A 71 -24.72 5.41 1.60
N TYR A 72 -24.94 6.27 0.59
CA TYR A 72 -24.71 7.73 0.53
C TYR A 72 -23.70 8.30 1.54
N CYS A 73 -22.47 8.57 1.09
CA CYS A 73 -21.40 9.03 1.96
C CYS A 73 -20.95 10.45 1.60
N ASP A 74 -20.78 11.29 2.61
CA ASP A 74 -20.29 12.67 2.44
C ASP A 74 -18.81 12.71 2.03
N TRP A 75 -18.04 11.72 2.48
CA TRP A 75 -16.62 11.55 2.16
C TRP A 75 -16.21 10.08 2.26
N ALA A 76 -15.10 9.75 1.60
CA ALA A 76 -14.45 8.45 1.64
C ALA A 76 -12.92 8.63 1.72
N SER A 77 -12.24 7.72 2.40
CA SER A 77 -10.78 7.66 2.51
C SER A 77 -10.11 7.26 1.21
N CYS A 78 -10.79 6.42 0.43
CA CYS A 78 -10.35 5.98 -0.89
C CYS A 78 -11.56 5.69 -1.77
N GLY A 79 -11.59 6.31 -2.94
CA GLY A 79 -12.55 6.05 -3.99
C GLY A 79 -11.94 5.47 -5.26
N GLU A 80 -12.59 4.47 -5.81
CA GLU A 80 -12.28 4.00 -7.16
C GLU A 80 -12.90 4.98 -8.17
N TRP A 81 -12.10 5.45 -9.13
CA TRP A 81 -12.42 6.47 -10.14
C TRP A 81 -12.60 7.89 -9.60
N CYS A 82 -11.63 8.76 -9.87
CA CYS A 82 -11.66 10.16 -9.41
C CYS A 82 -12.69 11.07 -10.10
N LEU A 83 -13.25 10.66 -11.25
CA LEU A 83 -14.19 11.48 -12.02
C LEU A 83 -15.64 11.40 -11.51
N THR A 84 -15.96 10.38 -10.72
CA THR A 84 -17.32 10.11 -10.24
C THR A 84 -17.33 10.02 -8.74
N LYS A 85 -18.40 10.49 -8.09
CA LYS A 85 -18.58 10.23 -6.66
C LYS A 85 -18.67 8.72 -6.44
N THR A 86 -17.93 8.23 -5.47
CA THR A 86 -17.98 6.84 -5.03
C THR A 86 -19.39 6.49 -4.56
N ALA A 87 -19.99 5.48 -5.19
CA ALA A 87 -21.26 4.90 -4.77
C ALA A 87 -21.03 3.48 -4.21
N GLY A 88 -21.62 3.16 -3.07
CA GLY A 88 -21.64 1.82 -2.48
C GLY A 88 -20.42 1.46 -1.62
N PHE A 89 -19.18 1.69 -2.08
CA PHE A 89 -17.96 1.40 -1.31
C PHE A 89 -17.31 2.69 -0.81
N CYS A 90 -17.55 3.03 0.46
CA CYS A 90 -17.03 4.26 1.08
C CYS A 90 -16.36 3.93 2.43
N PRO A 91 -15.05 3.60 2.41
CA PRO A 91 -14.28 3.45 3.64
C PRO A 91 -14.11 4.82 4.29
N GLN A 92 -14.37 4.92 5.60
CA GLN A 92 -14.17 6.12 6.39
C GLN A 92 -13.22 5.80 7.54
N ILE A 93 -11.95 6.13 7.33
CA ILE A 93 -10.87 5.86 8.27
C ILE A 93 -10.49 7.16 8.97
N HIS A 94 -10.54 7.13 10.30
CA HIS A 94 -10.02 8.18 11.15
C HIS A 94 -8.72 7.73 11.80
N VAL A 95 -7.79 8.67 11.88
CA VAL A 95 -6.46 8.43 12.43
C VAL A 95 -6.10 9.49 13.45
N THR A 96 -5.28 9.09 14.41
CA THR A 96 -4.49 10.00 15.24
C THR A 96 -3.11 10.17 14.62
N VAL A 97 -2.61 11.40 14.62
CA VAL A 97 -1.34 11.81 14.03
C VAL A 97 -0.38 12.07 15.17
N ARG A 98 0.79 11.43 15.16
CA ARG A 98 1.79 11.55 16.21
C ARG A 98 3.21 11.61 15.66
N ARG A 99 4.13 12.11 16.48
CA ARG A 99 5.57 11.98 16.22
C ARG A 99 6.05 10.54 16.40
N ASN A 100 7.24 10.28 15.86
CA ASN A 100 7.93 9.02 16.06
C ASN A 100 8.31 8.88 17.55
N GLY A 101 8.19 7.67 18.06
CA GLY A 101 8.62 7.26 19.38
C GLY A 101 10.10 6.91 19.39
N THR A 102 10.46 5.96 20.26
CA THR A 102 11.85 5.61 20.53
C THR A 102 12.27 4.34 19.81
N ASP A 103 13.43 4.38 19.17
CA ASP A 103 14.12 3.23 18.61
C ASP A 103 14.99 2.61 19.70
N ILE A 104 14.78 1.31 19.93
CA ILE A 104 15.44 0.56 21.00
C ILE A 104 16.14 -0.67 20.48
N VAL A 105 17.22 -1.05 21.15
CA VAL A 105 17.87 -2.35 21.00
C VAL A 105 17.95 -3.00 22.37
N MET A 106 17.45 -4.23 22.46
CA MET A 106 17.62 -5.08 23.62
C MET A 106 18.77 -6.03 23.36
N GLU A 107 19.70 -6.12 24.30
CA GLU A 107 20.92 -6.94 24.16
C GLU A 107 20.87 -8.17 25.07
N ASN A 108 21.60 -9.21 24.67
CA ASN A 108 21.75 -10.48 25.38
C ASN A 108 20.41 -11.17 25.68
N CYS A 109 19.57 -11.30 24.66
CA CYS A 109 18.25 -11.92 24.76
C CYS A 109 18.29 -13.44 24.54
N LEU A 110 17.79 -14.23 25.50
CA LEU A 110 17.70 -15.70 25.42
C LEU A 110 16.32 -16.21 25.92
N PRO A 111 15.80 -17.37 25.46
CA PRO A 111 15.99 -18.00 24.17
C PRO A 111 15.08 -17.36 23.10
N LEU A 112 15.56 -17.25 21.86
CA LEU A 112 14.84 -16.58 20.77
C LEU A 112 14.01 -17.53 19.87
N THR A 113 14.15 -18.84 20.05
CA THR A 113 13.49 -19.89 19.23
C THR A 113 11.97 -19.95 19.38
N SER A 114 11.40 -19.33 20.41
CA SER A 114 9.95 -19.19 20.61
C SER A 114 9.55 -17.76 20.98
N ALA A 115 10.36 -16.80 20.53
CA ALA A 115 10.19 -15.38 20.85
C ALA A 115 8.97 -14.76 20.17
N VAL A 116 8.44 -15.33 19.08
CA VAL A 116 7.36 -14.70 18.31
C VAL A 116 6.08 -15.51 18.43
N ILE A 117 5.05 -14.90 19.02
CA ILE A 117 3.71 -15.46 19.10
C ILE A 117 2.78 -14.57 18.28
N SER A 118 2.19 -15.14 17.23
CA SER A 118 1.26 -14.44 16.34
C SER A 118 -0.19 -14.78 16.66
N CYS A 119 -1.05 -13.77 16.75
CA CYS A 119 -2.50 -13.96 16.71
C CYS A 119 -3.17 -13.01 15.70
N PRO A 120 -3.06 -13.29 14.39
CA PRO A 120 -3.50 -12.40 13.33
C PRO A 120 -5.00 -12.13 13.41
N GLN A 121 -5.41 -10.97 12.89
CA GLN A 121 -6.84 -10.72 12.65
C GLN A 121 -7.40 -11.74 11.65
N VAL A 122 -8.47 -12.41 12.05
CA VAL A 122 -9.12 -13.43 11.23
C VAL A 122 -10.10 -12.73 10.29
N TYR A 123 -9.94 -12.91 8.98
CA TYR A 123 -10.92 -12.46 7.98
C TYR A 123 -11.95 -13.57 7.72
N PRO A 124 -13.23 -13.41 8.11
CA PRO A 124 -14.24 -14.46 7.94
C PRO A 124 -14.47 -14.89 6.50
N GLY A 125 -14.16 -14.02 5.52
CA GLY A 125 -14.27 -14.36 4.11
C GLY A 125 -13.16 -15.27 3.57
N ALA A 126 -12.09 -15.52 4.34
CA ALA A 126 -11.03 -16.46 3.99
C ALA A 126 -11.35 -17.90 4.45
N LEU A 127 -12.36 -18.08 5.31
CA LEU A 127 -12.81 -19.40 5.76
C LEU A 127 -13.33 -20.20 4.57
N LYS A 128 -13.09 -21.51 4.59
CA LYS A 128 -13.64 -22.43 3.59
C LYS A 128 -15.16 -22.39 3.66
N LYS A 129 -15.78 -22.12 2.51
CA LYS A 129 -17.24 -22.14 2.36
C LYS A 129 -17.67 -23.52 1.86
N TYR A 130 -18.45 -24.22 2.67
CA TYR A 130 -19.11 -25.48 2.35
C TYR A 130 -20.42 -25.18 1.63
N ASN A 131 -20.71 -25.89 0.54
CA ASN A 131 -21.95 -25.75 -0.20
C ASN A 131 -22.93 -26.86 0.18
N CYS A 132 -23.78 -26.60 1.17
CA CYS A 132 -24.77 -27.58 1.62
C CYS A 132 -25.90 -27.80 0.61
N ASN A 133 -26.02 -26.97 -0.43
CA ASN A 133 -26.97 -27.26 -1.52
C ASN A 133 -26.53 -28.46 -2.36
N ASN A 134 -25.24 -28.82 -2.33
CA ASN A 134 -24.71 -30.04 -2.94
C ASN A 134 -24.71 -31.16 -1.88
N GLY A 135 -25.54 -32.17 -2.07
CA GLY A 135 -26.10 -33.04 -1.02
C GLY A 135 -25.17 -33.91 -0.16
N THR A 136 -23.85 -33.70 -0.17
CA THR A 136 -22.89 -34.49 0.61
C THR A 136 -21.81 -33.67 1.33
N GLU A 137 -21.66 -32.37 1.04
CA GLU A 137 -20.57 -31.57 1.63
C GLU A 137 -20.77 -31.25 3.12
N CYS A 138 -22.01 -31.37 3.63
CA CYS A 138 -22.40 -30.92 4.96
C CYS A 138 -22.83 -32.06 5.91
N GLU A 139 -22.41 -33.29 5.65
CA GLU A 139 -22.71 -34.48 6.48
C GLU A 139 -21.90 -34.52 7.78
N SER A 140 -20.70 -33.91 7.78
CA SER A 140 -19.73 -33.97 8.88
C SER A 140 -19.37 -32.59 9.46
N LEU A 141 -20.31 -31.64 9.41
CA LEU A 141 -20.10 -30.30 9.96
C LEU A 141 -20.04 -30.38 11.49
N THR A 142 -18.90 -30.01 12.07
CA THR A 142 -18.72 -29.98 13.52
C THR A 142 -18.18 -28.63 13.95
N GLY A 143 -18.87 -27.97 14.88
CA GLY A 143 -18.54 -26.62 15.36
C GLY A 143 -19.61 -25.58 15.03
N VAL A 144 -19.23 -24.32 15.10
CA VAL A 144 -20.11 -23.16 14.87
C VAL A 144 -19.98 -22.69 13.44
N PHE A 145 -21.09 -22.59 12.72
CA PHE A 145 -21.13 -22.20 11.32
C PHE A 145 -21.91 -20.91 11.12
N ASN A 146 -21.42 -20.06 10.20
CA ASN A 146 -22.17 -18.94 9.64
C ASN A 146 -22.64 -19.31 8.23
N CYS A 147 -23.95 -19.42 8.06
CA CYS A 147 -24.57 -19.86 6.82
C CYS A 147 -25.37 -18.75 6.15
N SER A 148 -25.26 -18.65 4.83
CA SER A 148 -26.08 -17.78 3.99
C SER A 148 -26.53 -18.54 2.75
N LEU A 149 -27.85 -18.77 2.64
CA LEU A 149 -28.47 -19.48 1.49
C LEU A 149 -27.85 -20.87 1.21
N GLY A 150 -27.57 -21.64 2.26
CA GLY A 150 -26.97 -22.98 2.13
C GLY A 150 -25.44 -22.98 1.95
N HIS A 151 -24.79 -21.82 1.88
CA HIS A 151 -23.32 -21.72 1.95
C HIS A 151 -22.88 -21.45 3.39
N CYS A 152 -22.17 -22.39 3.99
CA CYS A 152 -21.76 -22.34 5.40
C CYS A 152 -20.25 -22.20 5.54
N ALA A 153 -19.79 -21.34 6.45
CA ALA A 153 -18.38 -21.20 6.80
C ALA A 153 -18.14 -21.63 8.24
N ASN A 154 -17.12 -22.47 8.49
CA ASN A 154 -16.80 -22.96 9.82
C ASN A 154 -16.07 -21.87 10.62
N MET A 155 -16.76 -21.26 11.59
CA MET A 155 -16.16 -20.25 12.45
C MET A 155 -15.26 -20.87 13.52
N SER A 156 -15.52 -22.11 13.93
CA SER A 156 -14.76 -22.79 14.98
C SER A 156 -13.30 -23.08 14.62
N GLU A 157 -12.92 -23.00 13.35
CA GLU A 157 -11.52 -23.14 12.92
C GLU A 157 -10.63 -22.00 13.43
N MET A 158 -11.20 -20.81 13.61
CA MET A 158 -10.45 -19.58 13.91
C MET A 158 -10.98 -18.84 15.14
N TYR A 159 -12.16 -19.22 15.63
CA TYR A 159 -12.83 -18.56 16.75
C TYR A 159 -13.30 -19.56 17.80
N GLN A 160 -13.21 -19.14 19.06
CA GLN A 160 -13.85 -19.78 20.20
C GLN A 160 -15.10 -18.97 20.58
N CYS A 161 -16.28 -19.49 20.22
CA CYS A 161 -17.54 -18.79 20.39
C CYS A 161 -18.30 -19.22 21.65
N HIS A 162 -18.64 -18.26 22.52
CA HIS A 162 -19.45 -18.48 23.72
C HIS A 162 -20.92 -18.26 23.39
N HIS A 163 -21.65 -19.35 23.18
CA HIS A 163 -23.02 -19.31 22.68
C HIS A 163 -23.91 -20.32 23.41
N LYS A 164 -25.22 -20.18 23.21
CA LYS A 164 -26.23 -21.12 23.69
C LYS A 164 -27.17 -21.45 22.54
N ALA A 165 -27.18 -22.72 22.11
CA ALA A 165 -28.02 -23.17 21.02
C ALA A 165 -29.44 -23.47 21.50
N ASP A 166 -30.30 -22.44 21.45
CA ASP A 166 -31.71 -22.48 21.88
C ASP A 166 -32.72 -22.48 20.71
N GLY A 167 -32.22 -22.68 19.49
CA GLY A 167 -33.02 -22.55 18.27
C GLY A 167 -33.67 -23.84 17.78
N ILE A 168 -34.07 -23.80 16.51
CA ILE A 168 -34.58 -24.98 15.81
C ILE A 168 -33.42 -25.91 15.48
N THR A 169 -33.66 -27.21 15.66
CA THR A 169 -32.75 -28.25 15.17
C THR A 169 -33.10 -28.54 13.72
N VAL A 170 -32.08 -28.48 12.87
CA VAL A 170 -32.17 -28.64 11.42
C VAL A 170 -31.16 -29.71 11.01
N ASN A 171 -31.54 -30.58 10.08
CA ASN A 171 -30.60 -31.53 9.50
C ASN A 171 -29.93 -30.90 8.27
N SER A 172 -28.61 -30.80 8.28
CA SER A 172 -27.80 -30.14 7.24
C SER A 172 -27.69 -30.90 5.92
N GLU A 173 -28.26 -32.11 5.82
CA GLU A 173 -28.40 -32.92 4.61
C GLU A 173 -29.80 -32.83 3.99
N ARG A 174 -30.85 -32.74 4.83
CA ARG A 174 -32.25 -32.77 4.38
C ARG A 174 -32.89 -31.38 4.24
N ASP A 175 -32.47 -30.40 5.04
CA ASP A 175 -33.10 -29.07 5.14
C ASP A 175 -32.17 -27.93 4.67
N ASN A 176 -31.33 -28.20 3.68
CA ASN A 176 -30.13 -27.41 3.35
C ASN A 176 -30.45 -26.02 2.80
N MET A 177 -31.58 -25.89 2.11
CA MET A 177 -32.08 -24.62 1.59
C MET A 177 -32.54 -23.63 2.68
N LYS A 178 -32.70 -24.09 3.94
CA LYS A 178 -33.18 -23.27 5.07
C LYS A 178 -32.04 -22.77 5.98
N LEU A 179 -30.78 -23.10 5.68
CA LEU A 179 -29.62 -22.69 6.48
C LEU A 179 -29.28 -21.22 6.22
N ASN A 180 -29.79 -20.35 7.08
CA ASN A 180 -29.49 -18.92 7.10
C ASN A 180 -29.33 -18.41 8.55
N GLY A 181 -28.15 -17.86 8.85
CA GLY A 181 -27.72 -17.41 10.17
C GLY A 181 -26.64 -18.31 10.78
N PHE A 182 -26.52 -18.27 12.12
CA PHE A 182 -25.52 -19.02 12.87
C PHE A 182 -26.08 -20.34 13.40
N PHE A 183 -25.29 -21.40 13.33
CA PHE A 183 -25.68 -22.74 13.77
C PHE A 183 -24.54 -23.42 14.53
N GLU A 184 -24.87 -24.16 15.58
CA GLU A 184 -23.99 -25.12 16.22
C GLU A 184 -24.28 -26.50 15.60
N CYS A 185 -23.31 -27.07 14.90
CA CYS A 185 -23.47 -28.35 14.22
C CYS A 185 -22.62 -29.42 14.91
N ASP A 186 -23.21 -30.60 15.09
CA ASP A 186 -22.52 -31.84 15.40
C ASP A 186 -22.89 -32.87 14.33
N LYS A 187 -21.92 -33.14 13.44
CA LYS A 187 -22.05 -33.97 12.24
C LYS A 187 -23.11 -33.43 11.26
N ALA A 188 -24.32 -33.98 11.30
CA ALA A 188 -25.43 -33.64 10.40
C ALA A 188 -26.57 -32.88 11.12
N THR A 189 -26.47 -32.72 12.45
CA THR A 189 -27.50 -32.08 13.26
C THR A 189 -27.03 -30.69 13.65
N CYS A 190 -27.72 -29.66 13.16
CA CYS A 190 -27.38 -28.26 13.38
C CYS A 190 -28.48 -27.55 14.16
N ILE A 191 -28.15 -26.92 15.28
CA ILE A 191 -29.08 -26.16 16.11
C ILE A 191 -28.84 -24.67 15.86
N LYS A 192 -29.91 -23.93 15.52
CA LYS A 192 -29.80 -22.50 15.24
C LYS A 192 -29.46 -21.71 16.50
N ILE A 193 -28.52 -20.77 16.40
CA ILE A 193 -28.21 -19.80 17.45
C ILE A 193 -29.05 -18.55 17.19
N LYS A 194 -29.99 -18.24 18.09
CA LYS A 194 -30.93 -17.11 17.93
C LYS A 194 -30.43 -15.81 18.55
N HIS A 195 -29.69 -15.91 19.65
CA HIS A 195 -29.23 -14.76 20.40
C HIS A 195 -27.86 -14.30 19.91
N PRO A 196 -27.55 -12.98 19.96
CA PRO A 196 -26.21 -12.48 19.75
C PRO A 196 -25.24 -13.17 20.70
N PHE A 197 -24.08 -13.56 20.18
CA PHE A 197 -23.04 -14.26 20.92
C PHE A 197 -21.69 -13.62 20.63
N VAL A 198 -20.72 -13.88 21.49
CA VAL A 198 -19.37 -13.33 21.38
C VAL A 198 -18.41 -14.45 21.04
N CYS A 199 -17.52 -14.17 20.09
CA CYS A 199 -16.46 -15.09 19.68
C CYS A 199 -15.10 -14.46 19.94
N ASP A 200 -14.28 -15.17 20.70
CA ASP A 200 -12.87 -14.85 20.87
C ASP A 200 -12.06 -15.47 19.73
N ARG A 201 -10.95 -14.84 19.35
CA ARG A 201 -10.02 -15.43 18.38
C ARG A 201 -9.29 -16.61 19.04
N LEU A 202 -9.13 -17.70 18.29
CA LEU A 202 -8.34 -18.84 18.74
C LEU A 202 -6.84 -18.52 18.60
N CYS A 203 -6.26 -17.91 19.64
CA CYS A 203 -4.84 -17.57 19.67
C CYS A 203 -4.00 -18.66 20.35
N PRO A 204 -2.73 -18.85 19.95
CA PRO A 204 -1.77 -19.63 20.71
C PRO A 204 -1.53 -19.01 22.10
N LYS A 205 -1.20 -19.85 23.08
CA LYS A 205 -0.85 -19.39 24.43
C LYS A 205 0.53 -18.73 24.43
N ILE A 206 0.68 -17.65 25.19
CA ILE A 206 1.94 -16.92 25.37
C ILE A 206 2.68 -17.49 26.57
N SER A 207 3.93 -17.91 26.41
CA SER A 207 4.76 -18.38 27.53
C SER A 207 5.13 -17.22 28.45
N THR A 208 5.03 -17.44 29.77
CA THR A 208 5.52 -16.51 30.80
C THR A 208 6.80 -17.02 31.49
N LEU A 209 7.29 -18.19 31.10
CA LEU A 209 8.50 -18.80 31.64
C LEU A 209 9.72 -18.10 31.09
N ASP A 210 10.56 -17.62 32.00
CA ASP A 210 11.83 -16.95 31.69
C ASP A 210 11.72 -15.86 30.63
N VAL A 211 10.62 -15.09 30.67
CA VAL A 211 10.43 -13.90 29.84
C VAL A 211 10.40 -12.67 30.75
N ASN A 212 11.19 -11.65 30.40
CA ASN A 212 11.22 -10.36 31.07
C ASN A 212 10.91 -9.18 30.14
N THR A 213 10.78 -9.40 28.83
CA THR A 213 10.39 -8.35 27.87
C THR A 213 9.26 -8.83 26.97
N TYR A 214 8.24 -7.99 26.77
CA TYR A 214 7.15 -8.18 25.81
C TYR A 214 7.03 -6.96 24.89
N LEU A 215 7.31 -7.15 23.61
CA LEU A 215 7.14 -6.12 22.58
C LEU A 215 5.95 -6.46 21.68
N LEU A 216 5.01 -5.54 21.58
CA LEU A 216 3.81 -5.70 20.76
C LEU A 216 4.05 -5.07 19.38
N TYR A 217 3.92 -5.86 18.33
CA TYR A 217 4.01 -5.40 16.93
C TYR A 217 2.89 -6.01 16.09
N GLU A 218 1.99 -5.16 15.58
CA GLU A 218 0.74 -5.59 14.95
C GLU A 218 0.02 -6.63 15.83
N ASP A 219 -0.26 -7.81 15.26
CA ASP A 219 -0.92 -8.93 15.93
C ASP A 219 0.09 -9.92 16.56
N ASN A 220 1.37 -9.54 16.63
CA ASN A 220 2.45 -10.37 17.14
C ASN A 220 2.97 -9.85 18.49
N VAL A 221 3.30 -10.79 19.36
CA VAL A 221 3.98 -10.55 20.63
C VAL A 221 5.38 -11.13 20.53
N TYR A 222 6.38 -10.27 20.69
CA TYR A 222 7.78 -10.64 20.77
C TYR A 222 8.17 -10.75 22.24
N THR A 223 8.70 -11.90 22.62
CA THR A 223 9.10 -12.23 23.99
C THR A 223 10.60 -12.49 24.04
N GLY A 224 11.21 -12.20 25.18
CA GLY A 224 12.63 -12.47 25.40
C GLY A 224 13.02 -12.35 26.88
N ASN A 225 14.15 -12.96 27.23
CA ASN A 225 14.88 -12.67 28.47
C ASN A 225 16.11 -11.84 28.12
N CYS A 226 16.01 -10.52 28.18
CA CYS A 226 17.08 -9.61 27.81
C CYS A 226 17.76 -9.00 29.05
N GLU A 227 19.04 -8.65 28.93
CA GLU A 227 19.81 -8.08 30.04
C GLU A 227 19.57 -6.58 30.20
N ARG A 228 19.59 -5.84 29.08
CA ARG A 228 19.44 -4.38 29.06
C ARG A 228 18.81 -3.88 27.77
N THR A 229 18.26 -2.67 27.83
CA THR A 229 17.65 -1.97 26.70
C THR A 229 18.32 -0.62 26.51
N LEU A 230 18.77 -0.37 25.27
CA LEU A 230 19.42 0.87 24.84
C LEU A 230 18.49 1.65 23.90
N ALA A 231 18.39 2.96 24.08
CA ALA A 231 17.65 3.88 23.21
C ALA A 231 18.61 4.71 22.35
N PHE A 232 18.23 4.97 21.10
CA PHE A 232 19.05 5.69 20.09
C PHE A 232 18.50 7.07 19.70
N ASN A 233 17.29 7.39 20.12
CA ASN A 233 16.67 8.68 19.89
C ASN A 233 15.84 9.09 21.11
N ARG A 234 15.67 10.40 21.27
CA ARG A 234 14.87 11.00 22.33
C ARG A 234 13.63 11.64 21.71
N ALA A 235 12.47 11.33 22.29
CA ALA A 235 11.22 12.02 22.00
C ALA A 235 11.18 13.41 22.64
N ASN A 236 10.48 14.35 22.02
CA ASN A 236 10.31 15.71 22.52
C ASN A 236 8.86 16.16 22.35
N GLY A 237 7.93 15.39 22.95
CA GLY A 237 6.49 15.58 22.83
C GLY A 237 6.01 15.66 21.38
N THR A 238 5.36 16.76 21.03
CA THR A 238 4.81 17.00 19.67
C THR A 238 5.83 17.51 18.65
N SER A 239 7.06 17.79 19.08
CA SER A 239 8.14 18.27 18.23
C SER A 239 9.01 17.11 17.70
N VAL A 240 9.86 17.40 16.72
CA VAL A 240 10.74 16.38 16.13
C VAL A 240 11.74 15.88 17.18
N GLY A 241 11.83 14.56 17.34
CA GLY A 241 12.79 13.93 18.24
C GLY A 241 14.24 14.12 17.79
N SER A 242 15.18 14.01 18.71
CA SER A 242 16.62 14.15 18.43
C SER A 242 17.33 12.81 18.55
N PRO A 243 18.25 12.45 17.62
CA PRO A 243 19.11 11.30 17.80
C PRO A 243 20.02 11.51 19.02
N VAL A 244 20.27 10.44 19.77
CA VAL A 244 21.17 10.45 20.92
C VAL A 244 22.12 9.26 20.85
N ASN A 245 23.26 9.35 21.53
CA ASN A 245 24.11 8.18 21.73
C ASN A 245 23.35 7.11 22.52
N ALA A 246 23.71 5.85 22.31
CA ALA A 246 23.09 4.71 22.97
C ALA A 246 22.97 4.95 24.48
N THR A 247 21.73 5.14 24.94
CA THR A 247 21.40 5.48 26.32
C THR A 247 20.67 4.31 26.94
N GLU A 248 21.16 3.80 28.06
CA GLU A 248 20.50 2.71 28.78
C GLU A 248 19.24 3.21 29.46
N ILE A 249 18.09 2.61 29.12
CA ILE A 249 16.77 2.98 29.64
C ILE A 249 16.20 1.94 30.60
N TRP A 250 16.67 0.70 30.51
CA TRP A 250 16.22 -0.39 31.36
C TRP A 250 17.31 -1.46 31.47
N GLN A 251 17.42 -2.06 32.66
CA GLN A 251 18.35 -3.15 32.95
C GLN A 251 17.69 -4.15 33.89
N ASN A 252 17.85 -5.43 33.59
CA ASN A 252 17.33 -6.51 34.41
C ASN A 252 18.22 -6.73 35.65
N LYS A 253 17.93 -6.03 36.76
CA LYS A 253 18.71 -6.15 38.01
C LYS A 253 18.31 -7.35 38.88
N ASN A 254 17.01 -7.61 39.01
CA ASN A 254 16.47 -8.56 40.00
C ASN A 254 15.59 -9.68 39.41
N SER A 255 15.41 -9.77 38.08
CA SER A 255 14.51 -10.72 37.40
C SER A 255 13.03 -10.66 37.86
N THR A 256 12.66 -9.59 38.58
CA THR A 256 11.29 -9.30 39.04
C THR A 256 10.57 -8.33 38.12
N GLU A 257 11.30 -7.58 37.30
CA GLU A 257 10.75 -6.55 36.43
C GLU A 257 10.55 -7.11 35.03
N VAL A 258 9.42 -6.72 34.43
CA VAL A 258 9.02 -7.07 33.09
C VAL A 258 8.78 -5.80 32.29
N LEU A 259 9.51 -5.61 31.21
CA LEU A 259 9.35 -4.47 30.30
C LEU A 259 8.29 -4.79 29.24
N MET A 260 7.32 -3.89 29.08
CA MET A 260 6.31 -3.97 28.02
C MET A 260 6.34 -2.71 27.18
N ALA A 261 6.31 -2.83 25.85
CA ALA A 261 6.19 -1.70 24.95
C ALA A 261 5.51 -2.10 23.63
N SER A 262 5.04 -1.12 22.87
CA SER A 262 4.43 -1.33 21.57
C SER A 262 5.20 -0.61 20.48
N CYS A 263 5.60 -1.33 19.42
CA CYS A 263 6.53 -0.84 18.40
C CYS A 263 5.95 -0.92 16.99
N LEU A 264 6.51 -0.14 16.07
CA LEU A 264 6.16 -0.19 14.64
C LEU A 264 6.84 -1.33 13.90
N SER A 265 8.03 -1.73 14.32
CA SER A 265 8.75 -2.85 13.72
C SER A 265 9.63 -3.48 14.78
N VAL A 266 9.69 -4.80 14.78
CA VAL A 266 10.56 -5.58 15.66
C VAL A 266 11.30 -6.60 14.80
N LYS A 267 12.62 -6.67 14.95
CA LYS A 267 13.50 -7.60 14.26
C LYS A 267 14.40 -8.26 15.29
N ILE A 268 14.52 -9.57 15.19
CA ILE A 268 15.44 -10.35 16.02
C ILE A 268 16.74 -10.52 15.22
N GLU A 269 17.86 -10.10 15.81
CA GLU A 269 19.21 -10.22 15.24
C GLU A 269 20.07 -11.00 16.25
N ASP A 270 20.35 -12.28 15.94
CA ASP A 270 21.16 -13.22 16.72
C ASP A 270 20.79 -13.35 18.20
N SER A 271 21.29 -12.45 19.06
CA SER A 271 21.05 -12.37 20.50
C SER A 271 20.49 -11.01 20.93
N SER A 272 19.96 -10.23 20.00
CA SER A 272 19.43 -8.90 20.22
C SER A 272 18.06 -8.72 19.56
N ILE A 273 17.23 -7.87 20.16
CA ILE A 273 15.93 -7.51 19.61
C ILE A 273 15.96 -6.02 19.29
N LYS A 274 15.88 -5.70 18.01
CA LYS A 274 15.89 -4.34 17.48
C LYS A 274 14.47 -3.91 17.17
N ALA A 275 14.03 -2.82 17.77
CA ALA A 275 12.68 -2.33 17.58
C ALA A 275 12.67 -0.83 17.26
N ILE A 276 11.75 -0.44 16.38
CA ILE A 276 11.67 0.90 15.79
C ILE A 276 10.32 1.52 16.17
N ASP A 277 10.33 2.82 16.48
CA ASP A 277 9.13 3.61 16.83
C ASP A 277 8.30 2.94 17.94
N CYS A 278 8.95 2.71 19.09
CA CYS A 278 8.31 2.13 20.27
C CYS A 278 7.70 3.22 21.18
N ILE A 279 6.50 2.91 21.69
CA ILE A 279 5.67 3.77 22.54
C ILE A 279 5.07 2.98 23.70
N ASN A 280 4.55 3.70 24.69
CA ASN A 280 3.91 3.16 25.91
C ASN A 280 4.81 2.16 26.64
N GLY A 281 6.07 2.53 26.85
CA GLY A 281 7.00 1.71 27.63
C GLY A 281 6.63 1.70 29.10
N THR A 282 6.33 0.52 29.63
CA THR A 282 5.98 0.33 31.03
C THR A 282 6.73 -0.83 31.67
N ILE A 283 6.91 -0.76 32.98
CA ILE A 283 7.57 -1.79 33.78
C ILE A 283 6.53 -2.43 34.70
N GLN A 284 6.48 -3.74 34.72
CA GLN A 284 5.56 -4.52 35.53
C GLN A 284 6.28 -5.50 36.43
N ASN A 285 5.66 -5.84 37.55
CA ASN A 285 6.18 -6.89 38.41
C ASN A 285 5.79 -8.27 37.86
N ARG A 286 6.75 -9.19 37.80
CA ARG A 286 6.57 -10.58 37.36
C ARG A 286 5.50 -11.32 38.15
N THR A 287 5.22 -10.93 39.40
CA THR A 287 4.13 -11.51 40.21
C THR A 287 2.73 -11.29 39.65
N ASN A 288 2.55 -10.25 38.82
CA ASN A 288 1.25 -9.95 38.20
C ASN A 288 0.96 -10.88 37.01
N PHE A 289 1.96 -11.60 36.51
CA PHE A 289 1.82 -12.53 35.40
C PHE A 289 1.43 -13.93 35.89
N PRO A 290 0.50 -14.61 35.20
CA PRO A 290 0.16 -15.99 35.53
C PRO A 290 1.36 -16.91 35.26
N LYS A 291 1.46 -17.99 36.04
CA LYS A 291 2.55 -18.96 35.93
C LYS A 291 2.39 -19.81 34.66
N LEU A 292 3.51 -20.11 34.00
CA LEU A 292 3.66 -20.94 32.80
C LEU A 292 3.17 -20.29 31.49
N PHE A 293 1.89 -19.90 31.42
CA PHE A 293 1.30 -19.36 30.19
C PHE A 293 0.20 -18.33 30.46
N MET A 294 -0.06 -17.47 29.48
CA MET A 294 -1.20 -16.55 29.47
C MET A 294 -1.89 -16.49 28.10
N ASN A 295 -3.14 -16.03 28.11
CA ASN A 295 -3.90 -15.74 26.89
C ASN A 295 -3.69 -14.29 26.45
N PHE A 296 -3.95 -13.99 25.17
CA PHE A 296 -3.85 -12.64 24.63
C PHE A 296 -4.76 -11.63 25.37
N THR A 297 -5.97 -12.02 25.74
CA THR A 297 -6.87 -11.16 26.54
C THR A 297 -6.24 -10.74 27.86
N THR A 298 -5.57 -11.67 28.56
CA THR A 298 -4.85 -11.37 29.80
C THR A 298 -3.66 -10.46 29.53
N MET A 299 -2.89 -10.71 28.47
CA MET A 299 -1.78 -9.84 28.05
C MET A 299 -2.24 -8.39 27.83
N TRP A 300 -3.29 -8.18 27.05
CA TRP A 300 -3.84 -6.84 26.79
C TRP A 300 -4.32 -6.16 28.07
N SER A 301 -5.01 -6.89 28.95
CA SER A 301 -5.42 -6.33 30.25
C SER A 301 -4.23 -5.93 31.13
N LEU A 302 -3.11 -6.66 31.08
CA LEU A 302 -1.88 -6.28 31.80
C LEU A 302 -1.21 -5.06 31.19
N TYR A 303 -1.20 -4.96 29.86
CA TYR A 303 -0.63 -3.82 29.14
C TYR A 303 -1.44 -2.53 29.37
N GLU A 304 -2.77 -2.59 29.30
CA GLU A 304 -3.65 -1.43 29.49
C GLU A 304 -3.69 -0.94 30.94
N ASN A 305 -3.61 -1.86 31.92
CA ASN A 305 -3.57 -1.50 33.34
C ASN A 305 -2.18 -1.06 33.82
N SER A 306 -1.20 -1.02 32.92
CA SER A 306 0.17 -0.69 33.26
C SER A 306 0.38 0.81 33.46
N THR A 307 0.70 1.20 34.69
CA THR A 307 0.84 2.61 35.08
C THR A 307 2.27 3.05 35.36
N ILE A 308 3.19 2.10 35.57
CA ILE A 308 4.59 2.41 35.90
C ILE A 308 5.36 2.61 34.59
N LEU A 309 5.65 3.86 34.30
CA LEU A 309 6.37 4.27 33.08
C LEU A 309 7.87 3.96 33.20
N VAL A 310 8.50 3.59 32.09
CA VAL A 310 9.96 3.37 32.02
C VAL A 310 10.72 4.67 32.29
N ASP A 311 10.29 5.77 31.66
CA ASP A 311 10.84 7.10 31.89
C ASP A 311 9.73 8.06 32.30
N THR A 312 9.80 8.57 33.54
CA THR A 312 8.85 9.56 34.06
C THR A 312 8.91 10.88 33.28
N LYS A 313 10.03 11.18 32.62
CA LYS A 313 10.21 12.39 31.82
C LYS A 313 9.70 12.23 30.38
N GLN A 314 9.23 11.06 29.98
CA GLN A 314 8.69 10.80 28.62
C GLN A 314 9.69 11.08 27.49
N ASN A 315 11.01 11.02 27.76
CA ASN A 315 12.02 11.18 26.70
C ASN A 315 12.25 9.88 25.94
N PHE A 316 12.07 8.74 26.61
CA PHE A 316 12.28 7.41 26.05
C PHE A 316 11.06 6.52 26.29
N LEU A 317 10.66 5.79 25.25
CA LEU A 317 9.42 4.99 25.22
C LEU A 317 8.18 5.78 25.70
N PRO A 318 7.95 6.99 25.15
CA PRO A 318 6.90 7.87 25.62
C PRO A 318 5.50 7.27 25.43
N ALA A 319 4.55 7.77 26.22
CA ALA A 319 3.14 7.52 26.05
C ALA A 319 2.66 8.12 24.73
N GLN A 320 1.73 7.43 24.06
CA GLN A 320 1.17 7.87 22.78
C GLN A 320 0.54 9.27 22.87
N SER A 321 -0.10 9.60 24.00
CA SER A 321 -0.73 10.89 24.22
C SER A 321 0.25 12.06 24.18
N ASP A 322 1.49 11.87 24.63
CA ASP A 322 2.52 12.92 24.66
C ASP A 322 3.06 13.24 23.26
N LEU A 323 3.09 12.24 22.37
CA LEU A 323 3.52 12.39 20.98
C LEU A 323 2.42 12.88 20.04
N THR A 324 1.16 12.90 20.49
CA THR A 324 -0.01 13.13 19.63
C THR A 324 -0.07 14.61 19.20
N ILE A 325 -0.06 14.84 17.89
CA ILE A 325 -0.23 16.15 17.24
C ILE A 325 -1.72 16.42 17.05
N TYR A 326 -2.42 15.50 16.39
CA TYR A 326 -3.87 15.55 16.16
C TYR A 326 -4.51 14.26 16.62
N ASN A 327 -5.55 14.35 17.43
CA ASN A 327 -6.25 13.19 17.96
C ASN A 327 -7.17 12.52 16.94
N TRP A 328 -7.70 13.29 15.99
CA TRP A 328 -8.76 12.86 15.09
C TRP A 328 -8.71 13.58 13.75
N SER A 329 -8.19 12.90 12.73
CA SER A 329 -8.10 13.41 11.36
C SER A 329 -8.64 12.39 10.37
N ARG A 330 -9.22 12.85 9.26
CA ARG A 330 -9.66 11.97 8.16
C ARG A 330 -8.44 11.49 7.39
N LEU A 331 -8.32 10.18 7.19
CA LEU A 331 -7.25 9.63 6.37
C LEU A 331 -7.70 9.58 4.91
N TYR A 332 -6.95 10.21 4.01
CA TYR A 332 -7.11 10.06 2.57
C TYR A 332 -5.92 9.32 1.96
N ILE A 333 -6.16 8.50 0.94
CA ILE A 333 -5.09 7.80 0.24
C ILE A 333 -4.10 8.77 -0.44
N ASN A 334 -4.62 9.87 -0.99
CA ASN A 334 -3.92 10.99 -1.62
C ASN A 334 -4.74 12.28 -1.40
N LEU A 335 -4.29 13.42 -1.96
CA LEU A 335 -5.02 14.70 -1.86
C LEU A 335 -6.45 14.67 -2.43
N GLU A 336 -6.73 13.79 -3.39
CA GLU A 336 -8.04 13.69 -4.07
C GLU A 336 -8.94 12.60 -3.45
N ALA A 337 -8.42 11.86 -2.47
CA ALA A 337 -9.06 10.71 -1.83
C ALA A 337 -9.55 9.61 -2.80
N CYS A 338 -8.90 9.45 -3.96
CA CYS A 338 -9.31 8.52 -5.00
C CYS A 338 -8.13 7.96 -5.81
N VAL A 339 -8.37 6.84 -6.49
CA VAL A 339 -7.44 6.17 -7.40
C VAL A 339 -8.13 5.87 -8.72
N ASN A 340 -7.38 5.96 -9.83
CA ASN A 340 -7.92 5.73 -11.18
C ASN A 340 -7.76 4.28 -11.66
N THR A 341 -7.48 3.34 -10.75
CA THR A 341 -7.16 1.95 -11.05
C THR A 341 -8.23 1.00 -10.54
N LEU A 342 -8.95 0.29 -11.41
CA LEU A 342 -9.93 -0.75 -11.03
C LEU A 342 -9.32 -2.03 -10.44
N GLN A 343 -8.13 -1.96 -9.85
CA GLN A 343 -7.38 -3.11 -9.33
C GLN A 343 -7.75 -3.44 -7.87
N GLY A 344 -8.77 -2.79 -7.30
CA GLY A 344 -9.17 -2.99 -5.91
C GLY A 344 -8.19 -2.39 -4.91
N GLU A 345 -7.47 -1.33 -5.30
CA GLU A 345 -6.53 -0.62 -4.44
C GLU A 345 -7.23 -0.07 -3.20
N CYS A 346 -8.46 0.44 -3.31
CA CYS A 346 -9.17 0.96 -2.14
C CYS A 346 -9.57 -0.13 -1.15
N LYS A 347 -9.85 -1.34 -1.64
CA LYS A 347 -10.10 -2.50 -0.77
C LYS A 347 -8.82 -2.91 -0.04
N LEU A 348 -7.68 -2.91 -0.73
CA LEU A 348 -6.39 -3.17 -0.11
C LEU A 348 -6.02 -2.08 0.92
N PHE A 349 -6.27 -0.81 0.59
CA PHE A 349 -6.06 0.32 1.47
C PHE A 349 -6.88 0.19 2.77
N GLN A 350 -8.17 -0.15 2.64
CA GLN A 350 -9.04 -0.42 3.77
C GLN A 350 -8.53 -1.58 4.65
N ASN A 351 -8.03 -2.66 4.04
CA ASN A 351 -7.51 -3.80 4.81
C ASN A 351 -6.21 -3.47 5.55
N THR A 352 -5.33 -2.67 4.94
CA THR A 352 -4.01 -2.35 5.49
C THR A 352 -4.03 -1.20 6.49
N HIS A 353 -4.90 -0.21 6.29
CA HIS A 353 -4.97 1.02 7.09
C HIS A 353 -6.24 1.10 7.95
N GLY A 354 -7.25 0.25 7.73
CA GLY A 354 -8.55 0.33 8.41
C GLY A 354 -8.65 -0.43 9.74
N ARG A 355 -7.57 -1.01 10.28
CA ARG A 355 -7.66 -1.73 11.56
C ARG A 355 -7.61 -0.72 12.72
N GLY A 356 -8.73 -0.52 13.41
CA GLY A 356 -8.85 0.44 14.52
C GLY A 356 -8.53 -0.10 15.91
N GLY A 357 -8.12 -1.36 16.03
CA GLY A 357 -7.83 -1.99 17.33
C GLY A 357 -9.02 -2.71 17.98
N GLU A 358 -10.09 -2.98 17.22
CA GLU A 358 -11.25 -3.74 17.70
C GLU A 358 -10.87 -5.20 18.05
N ASN A 359 -11.53 -5.82 19.03
CA ASN A 359 -11.30 -7.22 19.47
C ASN A 359 -9.85 -7.53 19.93
N HIS A 360 -9.25 -6.63 20.70
CA HIS A 360 -7.87 -6.75 21.21
C HIS A 360 -6.84 -6.95 20.07
N THR A 361 -7.07 -6.30 18.93
CA THR A 361 -6.07 -6.18 17.86
C THR A 361 -5.27 -4.91 18.05
N MET A 362 -4.04 -4.87 17.55
CA MET A 362 -3.32 -3.61 17.51
C MET A 362 -3.87 -2.75 16.38
N PRO A 363 -4.09 -1.44 16.59
CA PRO A 363 -4.43 -0.54 15.51
C PRO A 363 -3.33 -0.46 14.45
N SER A 364 -3.73 -0.26 13.19
CA SER A 364 -2.79 -0.07 12.09
C SER A 364 -1.97 1.19 12.29
N ARG A 365 -0.65 1.07 12.20
CA ARG A 365 0.30 2.18 12.24
C ARG A 365 1.05 2.27 10.92
N PHE A 366 1.16 3.48 10.38
CA PHE A 366 1.81 3.71 9.09
C PHE A 366 2.28 5.16 8.99
N HIS A 367 3.20 5.40 8.07
CA HIS A 367 3.63 6.76 7.75
C HIS A 367 2.52 7.52 7.03
N CYS A 368 2.32 8.78 7.42
CA CYS A 368 1.37 9.69 6.81
C CYS A 368 1.92 11.11 6.80
N TYR A 369 1.26 11.97 6.04
CA TYR A 369 1.62 13.37 5.86
C TYR A 369 0.46 14.25 6.29
N TYR A 370 0.77 15.36 6.93
CA TYR A 370 -0.22 16.23 7.55
C TYR A 370 0.08 17.69 7.23
N ASP A 371 -0.96 18.53 7.25
CA ASP A 371 -0.80 19.98 7.25
C ASP A 371 -0.66 20.46 8.71
N LYS A 372 0.33 21.32 8.97
CA LYS A 372 0.53 21.94 10.29
C LYS A 372 -0.58 22.93 10.67
N LYS A 373 -1.32 23.45 9.68
CA LYS A 373 -2.36 24.47 9.86
C LYS A 373 -3.77 23.88 9.92
N ASP A 374 -4.00 22.76 9.25
CA ASP A 374 -5.32 22.13 9.16
C ASP A 374 -5.30 20.69 9.73
N PRO A 375 -5.98 20.42 10.86
CA PRO A 375 -6.10 19.09 11.42
C PRO A 375 -7.15 18.21 10.72
N PHE A 376 -7.92 18.75 9.77
CA PHE A 376 -9.11 18.08 9.22
C PHE A 376 -8.78 16.77 8.52
N PHE A 377 -7.71 16.72 7.75
CA PHE A 377 -7.33 15.54 6.99
C PHE A 377 -5.81 15.33 6.95
N VAL A 378 -5.44 14.07 6.71
CA VAL A 378 -4.07 13.65 6.47
C VAL A 378 -4.02 12.70 5.29
N VAL A 379 -2.85 12.58 4.70
CA VAL A 379 -2.64 11.87 3.44
C VAL A 379 -1.67 10.72 3.65
N ALA A 380 -2.01 9.52 3.15
CA ALA A 380 -1.13 8.36 3.21
C ALA A 380 0.01 8.43 2.16
N ARG A 381 -0.30 8.87 0.93
CA ARG A 381 0.65 8.95 -0.18
C ARG A 381 0.86 10.41 -0.59
N PHE A 382 2.02 10.96 -0.25
CA PHE A 382 2.44 12.30 -0.66
C PHE A 382 3.94 12.30 -0.96
N ASP A 383 4.32 12.75 -2.16
CA ASP A 383 5.72 12.86 -2.56
C ASP A 383 5.90 14.05 -3.50
N LEU A 384 6.26 15.20 -2.92
CA LEU A 384 6.50 16.43 -3.67
C LEU A 384 7.68 16.31 -4.64
N ARG A 385 8.70 15.51 -4.32
CA ARG A 385 9.89 15.38 -5.17
C ARG A 385 9.54 14.61 -6.44
N LYS A 386 8.76 13.54 -6.30
CA LYS A 386 8.22 12.79 -7.45
C LYS A 386 7.30 13.67 -8.29
N THR A 387 6.34 14.37 -7.68
CA THR A 387 5.43 15.27 -8.38
C THR A 387 6.18 16.37 -9.14
N TRP A 388 7.19 16.98 -8.52
CA TRP A 388 8.02 18.00 -9.18
C TRP A 388 8.76 17.45 -10.40
N ARG A 389 9.37 16.26 -10.28
CA ARG A 389 10.08 15.62 -11.40
C ARG A 389 9.14 15.27 -12.54
N GLU A 390 7.96 14.73 -12.25
CA GLU A 390 6.94 14.41 -13.25
C GLU A 390 6.43 15.67 -13.96
N LEU A 391 6.16 16.74 -13.20
CA LEU A 391 5.79 18.04 -13.76
C LEU A 391 6.89 18.60 -14.69
N MET A 392 8.15 18.53 -14.27
CA MET A 392 9.28 19.02 -15.08
C MET A 392 9.41 18.27 -16.39
N VAL A 393 9.35 16.92 -16.38
CA VAL A 393 9.43 16.12 -17.61
C VAL A 393 8.23 16.39 -18.51
N ALA A 394 7.02 16.42 -17.94
CA ALA A 394 5.79 16.67 -18.68
C ALA A 394 5.71 18.07 -19.30
N ALA A 395 6.28 19.08 -18.64
CA ALA A 395 6.30 20.44 -19.19
C ALA A 395 7.44 20.64 -20.20
N LEU A 396 8.66 20.17 -19.89
CA LEU A 396 9.84 20.42 -20.71
C LEU A 396 9.83 19.67 -22.04
N VAL A 397 9.48 18.38 -22.04
CA VAL A 397 9.58 17.55 -23.25
C VAL A 397 8.69 18.06 -24.39
N PRO A 398 7.38 18.30 -24.20
CA PRO A 398 6.52 18.82 -25.26
C PRO A 398 6.89 20.26 -25.64
N SER A 399 7.33 21.09 -24.68
CA SER A 399 7.74 22.47 -24.96
C SER A 399 8.97 22.52 -25.85
N LEU A 400 9.99 21.70 -25.56
CA LEU A 400 11.20 21.61 -26.37
C LEU A 400 10.91 21.06 -27.77
N LEU A 401 10.11 20.00 -27.88
CA LEU A 401 9.69 19.46 -29.18
C LEU A 401 8.92 20.50 -29.99
N PHE A 402 8.01 21.24 -29.36
CA PHE A 402 7.28 22.33 -30.00
C PHE A 402 8.20 23.43 -30.52
N LEU A 403 9.17 23.88 -29.71
CA LEU A 403 10.12 24.93 -30.10
C LEU A 403 11.04 24.46 -31.24
N VAL A 404 11.61 23.26 -31.14
CA VAL A 404 12.52 22.71 -32.16
C VAL A 404 11.77 22.49 -33.48
N SER A 405 10.57 21.92 -33.45
CA SER A 405 9.78 21.68 -34.67
C SER A 405 9.29 22.98 -35.30
N THR A 406 8.88 23.96 -34.50
CA THR A 406 8.44 25.28 -35.01
C THR A 406 9.60 26.05 -35.63
N THR A 407 10.76 26.10 -34.98
CA THR A 407 11.97 26.74 -35.53
C THR A 407 12.42 26.06 -36.82
N THR A 408 12.41 24.72 -36.88
CA THR A 408 12.72 23.96 -38.08
C THR A 408 11.74 24.29 -39.23
N LEU A 409 10.43 24.37 -38.96
CA LEU A 409 9.43 24.77 -39.96
C LEU A 409 9.64 26.22 -40.45
N CYS A 410 9.97 27.16 -39.56
CA CYS A 410 10.30 28.53 -39.94
C CYS A 410 11.54 28.60 -40.84
N ILE A 411 12.56 27.76 -40.57
CA ILE A 411 13.76 27.68 -41.41
C ILE A 411 13.41 27.09 -42.78
N ILE A 412 12.62 26.00 -42.83
CA ILE A 412 12.23 25.36 -44.09
C ILE A 412 11.37 26.31 -44.94
N THR A 413 10.38 27.00 -44.36
CA THR A 413 9.53 27.95 -45.10
C THR A 413 10.31 29.13 -45.67
N ARG A 414 11.37 29.59 -44.99
CA ARG A 414 12.27 30.63 -45.51
C ARG A 414 13.29 30.11 -46.53
N SER A 415 13.65 28.83 -46.45
CA SER A 415 14.72 28.23 -47.26
C SER A 415 14.21 27.52 -48.50
N VAL A 416 12.94 27.11 -48.57
CA VAL A 416 12.36 26.38 -49.70
C VAL A 416 11.49 27.32 -50.52
N THR A 417 11.78 27.41 -51.82
CA THR A 417 10.94 28.11 -52.80
C THR A 417 10.32 27.10 -53.75
N VAL A 418 9.04 27.29 -54.08
CA VAL A 418 8.37 26.51 -55.13
C VAL A 418 8.64 27.23 -56.46
N GLY A 419 9.36 26.56 -57.36
CA GLY A 419 9.54 27.06 -58.73
C GLY A 419 8.31 26.78 -59.58
N ASP A 420 8.21 27.44 -60.74
CA ASP A 420 7.08 27.32 -61.68
C ASP A 420 6.83 25.88 -62.19
N ASP A 421 7.80 24.97 -62.02
CA ASP A 421 7.70 23.52 -62.29
C ASP A 421 6.99 22.72 -61.17
N ALA A 422 6.40 23.40 -60.17
CA ALA A 422 5.87 22.80 -58.92
C ALA A 422 6.90 22.00 -58.10
N ARG A 423 8.20 22.20 -58.33
CA ARG A 423 9.30 21.53 -57.60
C ARG A 423 9.77 22.40 -56.43
N MET A 424 9.89 21.79 -55.25
CA MET A 424 10.52 22.41 -54.07
C MET A 424 12.04 22.45 -54.24
N ARG A 425 12.64 23.65 -54.21
CA ARG A 425 14.11 23.82 -54.25
C ARG A 425 14.57 24.58 -53.01
N CYS A 426 15.69 24.15 -52.42
CA CYS A 426 16.33 24.85 -51.31
C CYS A 426 17.18 26.01 -51.83
N LYS A 427 16.79 27.25 -51.49
CA LYS A 427 17.44 28.51 -51.88
C LYS A 427 18.89 28.62 -51.41
N TYR A 428 19.20 28.07 -50.23
CA TYR A 428 20.54 28.16 -49.60
C TYR A 428 21.40 26.90 -49.78
N CYS A 429 20.85 25.81 -50.31
CA CYS A 429 21.60 24.56 -50.50
C CYS A 429 22.46 24.55 -51.77
N SER A 430 22.46 25.64 -52.56
CA SER A 430 23.16 25.73 -53.84
C SER A 430 24.59 26.29 -53.76
N GLY A 431 25.20 26.35 -52.57
CA GLY A 431 26.48 27.03 -52.35
C GLY A 431 27.52 26.29 -51.49
N GLY A 432 27.49 24.95 -51.44
CA GLY A 432 28.44 24.17 -50.64
C GLY A 432 28.85 22.87 -51.32
N ARG A 433 30.06 22.86 -51.87
CA ARG A 433 30.76 21.70 -52.44
C ARG A 433 31.07 20.68 -51.33
N GLN A 434 30.89 19.40 -51.66
CA GLN A 434 31.31 18.17 -50.95
C GLN A 434 32.30 18.35 -49.77
N VAL A 435 31.95 17.87 -48.56
CA VAL A 435 32.78 17.02 -47.67
C VAL A 435 31.89 16.25 -46.66
N VAL A 436 31.70 14.96 -46.95
CA VAL A 436 31.75 13.75 -46.07
C VAL A 436 31.12 13.78 -44.66
N HIS A 437 30.08 12.97 -44.46
CA HIS A 437 30.21 11.75 -43.64
C HIS A 437 29.19 10.69 -44.06
N ASP A 438 29.64 9.79 -44.95
CA ASP A 438 29.08 8.45 -45.01
C ASP A 438 29.37 7.74 -43.67
N ALA A 439 28.33 7.14 -43.12
CA ALA A 439 28.44 5.94 -42.31
C ALA A 439 27.22 5.08 -42.63
N CYS A 440 27.51 3.82 -42.95
CA CYS A 440 26.60 2.73 -43.27
C CYS A 440 26.22 2.57 -44.76
N ALA A 441 27.23 2.26 -45.57
CA ALA A 441 27.09 1.26 -46.63
C ALA A 441 28.19 0.20 -46.41
N GLY A 442 27.79 -0.96 -45.91
CA GLY A 442 28.56 -2.19 -46.05
C GLY A 442 27.87 -2.99 -47.15
N ASP A 443 28.54 -3.16 -48.27
CA ASP A 443 28.16 -4.13 -49.30
C ASP A 443 29.44 -4.80 -49.80
N THR A 444 29.46 -6.13 -49.70
CA THR A 444 30.35 -6.99 -50.47
C THR A 444 29.50 -8.16 -50.93
N THR A 445 29.18 -8.13 -52.22
CA THR A 445 28.70 -9.23 -53.04
C THR A 445 29.77 -10.30 -53.20
N GLU A 446 29.38 -11.57 -53.27
CA GLU A 446 29.94 -12.55 -54.22
C GLU A 446 28.99 -13.77 -54.34
N ASP A 447 28.66 -14.08 -55.60
CA ASP A 447 27.94 -15.26 -56.09
C ASP A 447 28.84 -16.50 -56.08
N GLU A 448 28.29 -17.71 -55.86
CA GLU A 448 28.40 -18.90 -56.75
C GLU A 448 27.84 -20.20 -56.10
N ASP A 449 27.03 -20.90 -56.92
CA ASP A 449 26.72 -22.34 -57.04
C ASP A 449 26.57 -23.32 -55.83
N GLY A 450 25.53 -24.18 -55.94
CA GLY A 450 25.20 -25.30 -55.04
C GLY A 450 26.15 -26.53 -55.13
N PRO A 451 25.83 -27.72 -54.57
CA PRO A 451 24.49 -28.31 -54.38
C PRO A 451 24.25 -29.10 -53.06
N ASP A 452 23.08 -29.75 -53.02
CA ASP A 452 22.76 -31.02 -52.35
C ASP A 452 22.21 -31.10 -50.90
N SER A 453 20.94 -31.54 -50.88
CA SER A 453 20.46 -32.76 -50.20
C SER A 453 19.80 -32.69 -48.81
N ALA A 454 18.52 -33.10 -48.85
CA ALA A 454 17.81 -33.98 -47.92
C ALA A 454 17.35 -33.48 -46.53
N THR A 455 16.05 -33.16 -46.47
CA THR A 455 15.02 -33.94 -45.76
C THR A 455 15.36 -34.58 -44.41
N ARG A 456 14.76 -34.09 -43.32
CA ARG A 456 13.75 -34.82 -42.51
C ARG A 456 13.26 -34.03 -41.29
N ALA A 457 11.94 -34.03 -41.13
CA ALA A 457 11.23 -33.70 -39.91
C ALA A 457 11.49 -34.75 -38.80
N LEU A 458 11.47 -34.33 -37.53
CA LEU A 458 10.48 -34.73 -36.50
C LEU A 458 10.95 -34.29 -35.10
N ALA A 459 9.97 -33.89 -34.29
CA ALA A 459 10.04 -33.57 -32.87
C ALA A 459 10.49 -34.78 -32.01
N PRO A 460 10.68 -34.68 -30.68
CA PRO A 460 9.84 -33.95 -29.70
C PRO A 460 10.34 -32.56 -29.31
#